data_AF-A0A1C5PSX4-F1
#
_entry.id   AF-A0A1C5PSX4-F1
#
_cell.length_a   1.000
_cell.length_b   1.000
_cell.length_c   1.000
_cell.angle_alpha   90.00
_cell.angle_beta   90.00
_cell.angle_gamma   90.00
#
_symmetry.space_group_name_H-M   'P 1'
#
loop_
_entity.id
_entity.type
_entity.pdbx_description
1 polymer ?
#
loop_
_entity_poly.entity_id
_entity_poly.type
_entity_poly.pdbx_seq_one_letter_code
_entity_poly.pdbx_strand_id
1 'polypeptide(L)' 'MTMKEVCVLGEIPTCELVEELKRREGVRAEYAEPYQDKVVTVNGPAQILVIID' A
#
# COMPACT_ATOMS: atom_id res chain seq x y z
N MET A 1 28.03 7.15 -1.39
CA MET A 1 26.91 7.23 -0.44
C MET A 1 25.99 8.32 -0.96
N THR A 2 25.09 7.97 -1.87
CA THR A 2 24.19 8.95 -2.51
C THR A 2 23.11 9.33 -1.50
N MET A 3 23.07 10.61 -1.14
CA MET A 3 21.93 11.19 -0.45
C MET A 3 20.72 11.01 -1.36
N LYS A 4 19.79 10.15 -0.94
CA LYS A 4 18.47 10.06 -1.57
C LYS A 4 17.75 11.36 -1.20
N GLU A 5 17.47 12.19 -2.21
CA GLU A 5 16.58 13.33 -2.06
C GLU A 5 15.30 12.89 -1.34
N VAL A 6 14.78 13.74 -0.45
CA VAL A 6 13.49 13.51 0.19
C VAL A 6 12.43 13.67 -0.91
N CYS A 7 12.06 12.58 -1.56
CA CYS A 7 10.90 12.58 -2.46
C CYS A 7 9.66 12.88 -1.63
N VAL A 8 8.99 13.98 -1.94
CA VAL A 8 7.69 14.28 -1.36
C VAL A 8 6.74 13.20 -1.86
N LEU A 9 6.07 12.49 -0.95
CA LEU A 9 5.23 11.33 -1.29
C LEU A 9 4.17 11.63 -2.37
N GLY A 10 3.76 12.90 -2.51
CA GLY A 10 2.81 13.34 -3.54
C GLY A 10 3.37 13.44 -4.96
N GLU A 11 4.68 13.37 -5.16
CA GLU A 11 5.32 13.40 -6.48
C GLU A 11 5.51 12.01 -7.08
N ILE A 12 5.37 10.96 -6.26
CA ILE A 12 5.52 9.56 -6.68
C ILE A 12 4.16 9.06 -7.16
N PRO A 13 4.05 8.45 -8.35
CA PRO A 13 2.83 7.81 -8.80
C PRO A 13 2.34 6.81 -7.74
N THR A 14 1.06 6.89 -7.37
CA THR A 14 0.51 6.08 -6.27
C THR A 14 0.69 4.58 -6.54
N CYS A 15 0.64 4.14 -7.81
CA CYS A 15 0.93 2.76 -8.18
C CYS A 15 2.36 2.33 -7.83
N GLU A 16 3.37 3.17 -8.05
CA GLU A 16 4.76 2.86 -7.72
C GLU A 16 4.97 2.78 -6.20
N LEU A 17 4.33 3.68 -5.45
CA LEU A 17 4.34 3.65 -3.99
C LEU A 17 3.69 2.37 -3.45
N VAL A 18 2.53 2.00 -3.99
CA VAL A 18 1.82 0.77 -3.60
C VAL A 18 2.66 -0.47 -3.89
N GLU A 19 3.30 -0.55 -5.06
CA GLU A 19 4.19 -1.66 -5.41
C GLU A 19 5.38 -1.78 -4.45
N GLU A 20 5.91 -0.66 -3.97
CA GLU A 20 6.98 -0.68 -2.97
C GLU A 20 6.49 -1.13 -1.60
N LEU A 21 5.37 -0.61 -1.12
CA LEU A 21 4.79 -1.00 0.17
C LEU A 21 4.47 -2.49 0.24
N LYS A 22 3.95 -3.08 -0.86
CA LYS A 22 3.69 -4.52 -0.96
C LYS A 22 4.91 -5.40 -0.68
N ARG A 23 6.13 -4.89 -0.88
CA ARG A 23 7.37 -5.64 -0.68
C ARG A 23 7.93 -5.54 0.74
N ARG A 24 7.38 -4.68 1.60
CA ARG A 24 7.88 -4.46 2.95
C ARG A 24 7.37 -5.51 3.93
N GLU A 25 8.21 -5.87 4.89
CA GLU A 25 7.80 -6.74 6.00
C GLU A 25 6.65 -6.11 6.79
N GLY A 26 5.69 -6.94 7.20
CA GLY A 26 4.50 -6.49 7.94
C GLY A 26 3.37 -5.91 7.08
N VAL A 27 3.54 -5.82 5.76
CA VAL A 27 2.47 -5.41 4.84
C VAL A 27 1.75 -6.64 4.28
N ARG A 28 0.44 -6.72 4.51
CA ARG A 28 -0.47 -7.65 3.85
C ARG A 28 -1.25 -6.88 2.79
N ALA A 29 -1.06 -7.26 1.53
CA ALA A 29 -1.76 -6.64 0.41
C ALA A 29 -2.82 -7.57 -0.17
N GLU A 30 -4.00 -7.01 -0.43
CA GLU A 30 -5.14 -7.74 -0.96
C GLU A 30 -5.82 -6.92 -2.04
N TYR A 31 -6.05 -7.52 -3.21
CA TYR A 31 -6.74 -6.88 -4.32
C TYR A 31 -8.21 -7.30 -4.36
N ALA A 32 -9.11 -6.34 -4.56
CA ALA A 32 -10.53 -6.59 -4.82
C ALA A 32 -10.82 -6.20 -6.26
N GLU A 33 -11.37 -7.12 -7.03
CA GLU A 33 -11.80 -6.84 -8.40
C GLU A 33 -13.04 -5.92 -8.42
N PRO A 34 -13.37 -5.27 -9.55
CA PRO A 34 -14.59 -4.47 -9.67
C PRO A 34 -15.83 -5.27 -9.25
N TYR A 35 -16.69 -4.64 -8.45
CA TYR A 35 -17.93 -5.23 -7.91
C TYR A 35 -17.73 -6.45 -7.00
N GLN A 36 -16.50 -6.71 -6.54
CA GLN A 36 -16.22 -7.76 -5.60
C GLN A 36 -16.22 -7.23 -4.17
N ASP A 37 -17.13 -7.75 -3.35
CA ASP A 37 -17.04 -7.58 -1.91
C ASP A 37 -15.91 -8.44 -1.36
N LYS A 38 -14.99 -7.81 -0.62
CA LYS A 38 -13.84 -8.48 -0.02
C LYS A 38 -13.82 -8.27 1.49
N VAL A 39 -13.85 -9.37 2.24
CA VAL A 39 -13.79 -9.35 3.71
C VAL A 39 -12.36 -9.56 4.16
N VAL A 40 -11.80 -8.59 4.89
CA VAL A 40 -10.47 -8.69 5.50
C VAL A 40 -10.60 -8.89 7.00
N THR A 41 -10.24 -10.08 7.48
CA THR A 41 -10.20 -10.40 8.92
C THR A 41 -8.77 -10.26 9.44
N VAL A 42 -8.62 -9.53 10.54
CA VAL A 42 -7.32 -9.32 11.20
C VAL A 42 -7.45 -9.61 12.70
N ASN A 43 -6.48 -10.35 13.24
CA ASN A 43 -6.40 -10.68 14.66
C ASN A 43 -5.25 -9.90 15.30
N GLY A 44 -5.53 -8.66 15.72
CA GLY A 44 -4.55 -7.76 16.32
C GLY A 44 -4.76 -6.30 15.93
N PRO A 45 -3.91 -5.38 16.41
CA PRO A 45 -3.93 -4.00 15.96
C PRO A 45 -3.48 -3.94 14.50
N ALA A 46 -4.34 -3.39 13.65
CA ALA A 46 -4.06 -3.25 12.22
C ALA A 46 -4.59 -1.92 11.71
N GLN A 47 -3.83 -1.30 10.82
CA GLN A 47 -4.27 -0.14 10.07
C GLN A 47 -4.54 -0.60 8.63
N ILE A 48 -5.77 -0.36 8.16
CA ILE A 48 -6.18 -0.68 6.80
C ILE A 48 -6.08 0.59 5.96
N LEU A 49 -5.27 0.53 4.91
CA LEU A 49 -5.20 1.57 3.89
C LEU A 49 -5.94 1.07 2.64
N VAL A 50 -7.00 1.77 2.26
CA VAL A 50 -7.75 1.49 1.04
C VAL A 50 -7.25 2.43 -0.05
N ILE A 51 -6.68 1.86 -1.11
CA ILE A 51 -6.31 2.60 -2.31
C ILE A 51 -7.44 2.45 -3.32
N ILE A 52 -7.98 3.58 -3.77
CA ILE A 52 -8.97 3.68 -4.83
C ILE A 52 -8.31 4.36 -6.04
N ASP A 53 -8.77 4.00 -7.23
CA ASP A 53 -8.48 4.74 -8.47
C ASP A 53 -9.33 6.03 -8.53
#